data_AF-A0AAN8PVR1-F1
#
_entry.id   AF-A0AAN8PVR1-F1
#
_cell.length_a   1.000
_cell.length_b   1.000
_cell.length_c   1.000
_cell.angle_alpha   90.00
_cell.angle_beta   90.00
_cell.angle_gamma   90.00
#
_symmetry.space_group_name_H-M   'P 1'
#
loop_
_entity.id
_entity.type
_entity.pdbx_description
1 polymer ?
#
loop_
_entity_poly.entity_id
_entity_poly.type
_entity_poly.pdbx_seq_one_letter_code
_entity_poly.pdbx_strand_id
1 'polypeptide(L)'
;MTCSYPAILGMDLGDRSYKPNITSHWLGRRAYERNEIITLSIHFKNPVTGGSPWIGGDKGDTLKTVKRILPGGDHNSKLNEVLDEVASWAHSFTDSQGKLIPAIFRYLHELNGGWFWWGLNNKAQNTAQELQELYLYTVQYLRDQKGVHNFLYAYSPDKFASKDDYLKTYPGDDVVDIFGMDWYYASPSDLKTTLHRSVKDVVEMAEKRNKVPALTETGYMGDGINKFPNFWQEYILDILKSDPTTKRIAFVHTWSNHCYGNAYCEIWVPYKGHPAESAFVTNFYNDSLTILSNQLPQSIY
;
A
#
# COMPACT_ATOMS: atom_id res chain seq x y z
N MET A 1 9.75 -10.26 19.27
CA MET A 1 8.58 -11.15 19.40
C MET A 1 8.84 -12.48 18.72
N THR A 2 8.76 -12.60 17.39
CA THR A 2 8.86 -13.89 16.67
C THR A 2 10.27 -14.35 16.33
N CYS A 3 11.29 -13.50 16.52
CA CYS A 3 12.65 -13.70 16.01
C CYS A 3 12.75 -13.86 14.48
N SER A 4 11.72 -13.46 13.74
CA SER A 4 11.73 -13.35 12.27
C SER A 4 11.33 -11.94 11.85
N TYR A 5 11.92 -11.47 10.76
CA TYR A 5 11.47 -10.28 10.02
C TYR A 5 10.16 -10.58 9.27
N PRO A 6 9.37 -9.56 8.89
CA PRO A 6 8.24 -9.76 7.99
C PRO A 6 8.71 -10.26 6.63
N ALA A 7 7.87 -11.06 5.95
CA ALA A 7 8.15 -11.49 4.57
C ALA A 7 8.13 -10.33 3.56
N ILE A 8 7.44 -9.24 3.91
CA ILE A 8 7.31 -8.04 3.08
C ILE A 8 7.70 -6.81 3.90
N LEU A 9 8.64 -6.03 3.40
CA LEU A 9 9.01 -4.73 3.95
C LEU A 9 8.28 -3.61 3.18
N GLY A 10 7.46 -2.84 3.90
CA GLY A 10 6.82 -1.62 3.38
C GLY A 10 7.65 -0.37 3.66
N MET A 11 7.76 0.52 2.69
CA MET A 11 8.37 1.86 2.83
C MET A 11 7.55 2.90 2.08
N ASP A 12 7.72 4.18 2.40
CA ASP A 12 7.04 5.28 1.70
C ASP A 12 8.06 6.25 1.08
N LEU A 13 7.82 6.68 -0.16
CA LEU A 13 8.69 7.62 -0.89
C LEU A 13 8.27 9.11 -0.74
N GLY A 14 7.20 9.38 0.02
CA GLY A 14 6.59 10.69 0.16
C GLY A 14 7.24 11.59 1.22
N ASP A 15 7.79 11.01 2.30
CA ASP A 15 8.49 11.77 3.32
C ASP A 15 9.91 12.14 2.86
N ARG A 16 10.10 13.43 2.59
CA ARG A 16 11.36 14.02 2.09
C ARG A 16 12.15 14.75 3.18
N SER A 17 11.72 14.66 4.45
CA SER A 17 12.34 15.39 5.57
C SER A 17 13.72 14.83 5.96
N TYR A 18 14.05 13.62 5.52
CA TYR A 18 15.33 12.96 5.76
C TYR A 18 15.81 12.29 4.47
N LYS A 19 17.13 12.27 4.17
CA LYS A 19 17.73 11.71 2.92
C LYS A 19 17.10 10.35 2.55
N PRO A 20 15.98 10.32 1.83
CA PRO A 20 15.04 9.19 1.97
C PRO A 20 15.59 7.99 1.21
N ASN A 21 16.34 8.27 0.14
CA ASN A 21 17.07 7.30 -0.66
C ASN A 21 18.06 6.50 0.19
N ILE A 22 18.85 7.12 1.09
CA ILE A 22 19.89 6.36 1.83
C ILE A 22 19.24 5.33 2.76
N THR A 23 18.24 5.75 3.55
CA THR A 23 17.57 4.86 4.50
C THR A 23 16.76 3.78 3.79
N SER A 24 15.94 4.16 2.81
CA SER A 24 15.12 3.21 2.05
C SER A 24 15.95 2.23 1.23
N HIS A 25 17.06 2.68 0.61
CA HIS A 25 17.97 1.78 -0.11
C HIS A 25 18.67 0.81 0.85
N TRP A 26 19.16 1.31 1.98
CA TRP A 26 19.85 0.46 2.95
C TRP A 26 18.91 -0.58 3.55
N LEU A 27 17.72 -0.17 4.04
CA LEU A 27 16.73 -1.09 4.59
C LEU A 27 16.21 -2.06 3.53
N GLY A 28 15.84 -1.55 2.35
CA GLY A 28 15.32 -2.34 1.24
C GLY A 28 16.33 -3.37 0.73
N ARG A 29 17.61 -2.99 0.59
CA ARG A 29 18.66 -3.94 0.20
C ARG A 29 18.85 -5.03 1.25
N ARG A 30 18.87 -4.67 2.54
CA ARG A 30 18.99 -5.65 3.63
C ARG A 30 17.82 -6.63 3.66
N ALA A 31 16.61 -6.14 3.39
CA ALA A 31 15.42 -6.98 3.25
C ALA A 31 15.51 -7.91 2.03
N TYR A 32 15.90 -7.38 0.88
CA TYR A 32 16.15 -8.16 -0.33
C TYR A 32 17.21 -9.26 -0.14
N GLU A 33 18.31 -8.95 0.56
CA GLU A 33 19.36 -9.93 0.91
C GLU A 33 18.87 -11.06 1.84
N ARG A 34 17.72 -10.87 2.50
CA ARG A 34 17.01 -11.90 3.28
C ARG A 34 15.84 -12.52 2.50
N ASN A 35 15.77 -12.30 1.19
CA ASN A 35 14.69 -12.71 0.29
C ASN A 35 13.32 -12.09 0.56
N GLU A 36 13.25 -11.02 1.37
CA GLU A 36 11.98 -10.32 1.66
C GLU A 36 11.52 -9.50 0.46
N ILE A 37 10.21 -9.44 0.25
CA ILE A 37 9.56 -8.65 -0.81
C ILE A 37 9.54 -7.18 -0.39
N ILE A 38 9.83 -6.27 -1.32
CA ILE A 38 9.78 -4.83 -1.09
C ILE A 38 8.48 -4.27 -1.66
N THR A 39 7.76 -3.48 -0.85
CA THR A 39 6.60 -2.70 -1.31
C THR A 39 6.77 -1.23 -0.92
N LEU A 40 6.34 -0.35 -1.81
CA LEU A 40 6.53 1.09 -1.75
C LEU A 40 5.17 1.77 -1.90
N SER A 41 4.84 2.66 -0.97
CA SER A 41 3.81 3.66 -1.17
C SER A 41 4.43 5.03 -1.40
N ILE A 42 3.60 6.03 -1.72
CA ILE A 42 4.07 7.41 -1.83
C ILE A 42 3.00 8.40 -1.37
N HIS A 43 3.23 9.01 -0.22
CA HIS A 43 2.43 10.12 0.30
C HIS A 43 3.06 11.46 -0.07
N PHE A 44 2.94 11.87 -1.33
CA PHE A 44 3.58 13.09 -1.82
C PHE A 44 2.67 14.31 -1.76
N LYS A 45 3.31 15.47 -1.60
CA LYS A 45 2.67 16.79 -1.58
C LYS A 45 1.78 17.00 -2.81
N ASN A 46 0.68 17.72 -2.63
CA ASN A 46 -0.18 18.11 -3.73
C ASN A 46 0.64 18.94 -4.75
N PRO A 47 0.79 18.49 -6.02
CA PRO A 47 1.64 19.18 -6.99
C PRO A 47 1.13 20.58 -7.39
N VAL A 48 -0.17 20.84 -7.22
CA VAL A 48 -0.77 22.16 -7.50
C VAL A 48 -0.44 23.17 -6.40
N THR A 49 -0.61 22.77 -5.15
CA THR A 49 -0.49 23.69 -4.01
C THR A 49 0.91 23.69 -3.39
N GLY A 50 1.71 22.64 -3.63
CA GLY A 50 2.93 22.35 -2.88
C GLY A 50 2.65 21.96 -1.41
N GLY A 51 1.38 21.73 -1.06
CA GLY A 51 0.89 21.50 0.29
C GLY A 51 0.85 20.03 0.69
N SER A 52 -0.07 19.68 1.60
CA SER A 52 -0.17 18.35 2.19
C SER A 52 -0.72 17.30 1.20
N PRO A 53 -0.29 16.02 1.29
CA PRO A 53 -1.02 14.92 0.65
C PRO A 53 -2.47 14.83 1.17
N TRP A 54 -2.69 15.12 2.46
CA TRP A 54 -4.02 15.16 3.06
C TRP A 54 -4.74 16.47 2.75
N ILE A 55 -5.85 16.38 2.03
CA ILE A 55 -6.61 17.52 1.51
C ILE A 55 -7.21 18.40 2.62
N GLY A 56 -7.46 17.83 3.81
CA GLY A 56 -7.89 18.58 5.00
C GLY A 56 -6.81 19.49 5.56
N GLY A 57 -5.54 19.08 5.44
CA GLY A 57 -4.36 19.86 5.85
C GLY A 57 -3.85 20.80 4.76
N ASP A 58 -4.25 20.60 3.50
CA ASP A 58 -3.84 21.44 2.38
C ASP A 58 -4.55 22.80 2.38
N LYS A 59 -3.76 23.87 2.29
CA LYS A 59 -4.21 25.28 2.39
C LYS A 59 -4.30 25.99 1.05
N GLY A 60 -3.86 25.36 -0.05
CA GLY A 60 -3.95 25.96 -1.39
C GLY A 60 -5.27 25.68 -2.11
N ASP A 61 -5.33 26.09 -3.38
CA ASP A 61 -6.43 25.76 -4.28
C ASP A 61 -6.34 24.30 -4.74
N THR A 62 -7.15 23.44 -4.13
CA THR A 62 -7.18 22.01 -4.43
C THR A 62 -8.18 21.64 -5.52
N LEU A 63 -8.91 22.60 -6.12
CA LEU A 63 -9.96 22.29 -7.08
C LEU A 63 -9.37 21.70 -8.37
N LYS A 64 -9.96 20.58 -8.79
CA LYS A 64 -9.61 19.81 -9.98
C LYS A 64 -8.10 19.51 -10.03
N THR A 65 -7.52 19.19 -8.89
CA THR A 65 -6.07 18.94 -8.74
C THR A 65 -5.59 17.96 -9.80
N VAL A 66 -6.29 16.84 -9.99
CA VAL A 66 -5.87 15.81 -10.96
C VAL A 66 -5.87 16.34 -12.40
N LYS A 67 -6.93 17.04 -12.82
CA LYS A 67 -7.00 17.65 -14.14
C LYS A 67 -5.83 18.61 -14.43
N ARG A 68 -5.41 19.36 -13.40
CA ARG A 68 -4.33 20.36 -13.50
C ARG A 68 -2.95 19.75 -13.63
N ILE A 69 -2.76 18.51 -13.17
CA ILE A 69 -1.47 17.81 -13.22
C ILE A 69 -1.38 16.78 -14.35
N LEU A 70 -2.50 16.42 -14.99
CA LEU A 70 -2.51 15.61 -16.20
C LEU A 70 -1.90 16.38 -17.40
N PRO A 71 -1.48 15.68 -18.48
CA PRO A 71 -1.00 16.32 -19.70
C PRO A 71 -1.97 17.40 -20.21
N GLY A 72 -1.43 18.59 -20.50
CA GLY A 72 -2.22 19.78 -20.87
C GLY A 72 -2.71 20.63 -19.69
N GLY A 73 -2.55 20.16 -18.45
CA GLY A 73 -2.81 20.93 -17.23
C GLY A 73 -1.68 21.91 -16.89
N ASP A 74 -2.01 22.95 -16.11
CA ASP A 74 -1.09 24.04 -15.75
C ASP A 74 0.02 23.64 -14.75
N HIS A 75 -0.07 22.44 -14.16
CA HIS A 75 0.87 21.90 -13.17
C HIS A 75 1.42 20.52 -13.56
N ASN A 76 1.30 20.09 -14.82
CA ASN A 76 1.82 18.78 -15.24
C ASN A 76 3.33 18.63 -15.00
N SER A 77 4.11 19.69 -15.21
CA SER A 77 5.55 19.68 -14.90
C SER A 77 5.84 19.37 -13.43
N LYS A 78 4.97 19.77 -12.51
CA LYS A 78 5.12 19.47 -11.07
C LYS A 78 4.87 18.01 -10.74
N LEU A 79 3.95 17.35 -11.43
CA LEU A 79 3.84 15.90 -11.34
C LEU A 79 5.09 15.22 -11.91
N ASN A 80 5.58 15.67 -13.06
CA ASN A 80 6.76 15.08 -13.69
C ASN A 80 8.02 15.21 -12.82
N GLU A 81 8.19 16.34 -12.10
CA GLU A 81 9.26 16.50 -11.10
C GLU A 81 9.19 15.40 -10.02
N VAL A 82 7.99 15.06 -9.52
CA VAL A 82 7.80 13.97 -8.56
C VAL A 82 8.14 12.62 -9.20
N LEU A 83 7.67 12.36 -10.42
CA LEU A 83 7.90 11.09 -11.11
C LEU A 83 9.37 10.90 -11.51
N ASP A 84 10.08 11.98 -11.83
CA ASP A 84 11.52 11.95 -12.09
C ASP A 84 12.32 11.55 -10.84
N GLU A 85 11.90 12.02 -9.66
CA GLU A 85 12.49 11.59 -8.39
C GLU A 85 12.23 10.11 -8.11
N VAL A 86 11.00 9.63 -8.33
CA VAL A 86 10.65 8.21 -8.20
C VAL A 86 11.47 7.35 -9.17
N ALA A 87 11.63 7.78 -10.42
CA ALA A 87 12.46 7.07 -11.39
C ALA A 87 13.93 7.06 -10.97
N SER A 88 14.46 8.18 -10.48
CA SER A 88 15.83 8.27 -9.94
C SER A 88 16.06 7.31 -8.77
N TRP A 89 15.09 7.21 -7.86
CA TRP A 89 15.11 6.21 -6.79
C TRP A 89 15.12 4.79 -7.36
N ALA A 90 14.22 4.47 -8.28
CA ALA A 90 14.09 3.13 -8.85
C ALA A 90 15.37 2.66 -9.57
N HIS A 91 16.00 3.55 -10.33
CA HIS A 91 17.26 3.29 -11.03
C HIS A 91 18.47 3.10 -10.12
N SER A 92 18.45 3.72 -8.93
CA SER A 92 19.53 3.58 -7.95
C SER A 92 19.32 2.42 -6.98
N PHE A 93 18.11 1.84 -6.93
CA PHE A 93 17.76 0.75 -6.04
C PHE A 93 18.29 -0.60 -6.54
N THR A 94 19.55 -0.86 -6.21
CA THR A 94 20.32 -2.03 -6.65
C THR A 94 20.86 -2.85 -5.48
N ASP A 95 21.13 -4.12 -5.72
CA ASP A 95 21.83 -5.01 -4.79
C ASP A 95 23.34 -4.71 -4.73
N SER A 96 24.10 -5.57 -4.02
CA SER A 96 25.56 -5.42 -3.91
C SER A 96 26.32 -5.69 -5.21
N GLN A 97 25.68 -6.31 -6.20
CA GLN A 97 26.25 -6.59 -7.53
C GLN A 97 25.80 -5.57 -8.59
N GLY A 98 24.97 -4.60 -8.22
CA GLY A 98 24.44 -3.59 -9.14
C GLY A 98 23.22 -4.06 -9.93
N LYS A 99 22.62 -5.21 -9.60
CA LYS A 99 21.34 -5.64 -10.19
C LYS A 99 20.20 -4.86 -9.56
N LEU A 100 19.24 -4.40 -10.36
CA LEU A 100 18.05 -3.72 -9.86
C LEU A 100 17.24 -4.66 -8.96
N ILE A 101 16.83 -4.14 -7.80
CA ILE A 101 15.98 -4.86 -6.85
C ILE A 101 14.51 -4.64 -7.23
N PRO A 102 13.70 -5.69 -7.39
CA PRO A 102 12.28 -5.55 -7.66
C PRO A 102 11.52 -4.98 -6.46
N ALA A 103 10.56 -4.09 -6.72
CA ALA A 103 9.65 -3.56 -5.71
C ALA A 103 8.22 -3.45 -6.24
N ILE A 104 7.24 -3.61 -5.35
CA ILE A 104 5.84 -3.29 -5.62
C ILE A 104 5.67 -1.79 -5.41
N PHE A 105 5.26 -1.05 -6.44
CA PHE A 105 4.94 0.37 -6.35
C PHE A 105 3.42 0.58 -6.29
N ARG A 106 2.94 0.95 -5.11
CA ARG A 106 1.53 1.18 -4.79
C ARG A 106 1.23 2.68 -4.85
N TYR A 107 0.73 3.10 -6.01
CA TYR A 107 0.48 4.49 -6.35
C TYR A 107 -1.01 4.84 -6.18
N LEU A 108 -1.31 6.04 -5.66
CA LEU A 108 -2.67 6.53 -5.40
C LEU A 108 -3.54 5.55 -4.58
N HIS A 109 -2.99 4.96 -3.53
CA HIS A 109 -3.80 4.13 -2.63
C HIS A 109 -5.00 4.91 -2.05
N GLU A 110 -6.06 4.19 -1.73
CA GLU A 110 -7.29 4.71 -1.14
C GLU A 110 -7.95 5.85 -1.94
N LEU A 111 -7.73 5.89 -3.26
CA LEU A 111 -8.22 6.97 -4.12
C LEU A 111 -9.75 7.07 -4.20
N ASN A 112 -10.50 6.01 -3.89
CA ASN A 112 -11.95 6.06 -3.73
C ASN A 112 -12.37 6.79 -2.44
N GLY A 113 -11.43 7.10 -1.54
CA GLY A 113 -11.66 7.86 -0.32
C GLY A 113 -11.74 9.38 -0.53
N GLY A 114 -11.74 10.10 0.59
CA GLY A 114 -11.97 11.55 0.65
C GLY A 114 -10.84 12.38 1.28
N TRP A 115 -9.76 11.74 1.70
CA TRP A 115 -8.74 12.37 2.56
C TRP A 115 -7.49 12.83 1.82
N PHE A 116 -7.14 12.22 0.69
CA PHE A 116 -6.00 12.65 -0.12
C PHE A 116 -6.41 13.65 -1.22
N TRP A 117 -5.49 14.45 -1.75
CA TRP A 117 -5.79 15.33 -2.89
C TRP A 117 -6.16 14.55 -4.17
N TRP A 118 -5.75 13.28 -4.27
CA TRP A 118 -6.16 12.34 -5.33
C TRP A 118 -7.43 11.54 -4.99
N GLY A 119 -8.16 11.92 -3.93
CA GLY A 119 -9.43 11.28 -3.59
C GLY A 119 -10.54 11.61 -4.59
N LEU A 120 -11.40 10.62 -4.86
CA LEU A 120 -12.64 10.76 -5.64
C LEU A 120 -13.73 11.47 -4.83
N ASN A 121 -13.80 11.17 -3.53
CA ASN A 121 -14.90 11.59 -2.65
C ASN A 121 -14.46 12.73 -1.72
N ASN A 122 -13.83 13.76 -2.28
CA ASN A 122 -13.31 14.91 -1.53
C ASN A 122 -13.73 16.26 -2.15
N LYS A 123 -13.25 17.36 -1.53
CA LYS A 123 -13.50 18.73 -2.00
C LYS A 123 -12.74 19.13 -3.29
N ALA A 124 -11.79 18.33 -3.76
CA ALA A 124 -11.06 18.61 -5.01
C ALA A 124 -11.92 18.41 -6.26
N GLN A 125 -13.03 17.67 -6.18
CA GLN A 125 -13.92 17.41 -7.32
C GLN A 125 -13.19 16.70 -8.49
N ASN A 126 -12.27 15.79 -8.17
CA ASN A 126 -11.70 14.90 -9.18
C ASN A 126 -12.77 13.93 -9.69
N THR A 127 -12.67 13.51 -10.94
CA THR A 127 -13.54 12.50 -11.54
C THR A 127 -12.87 11.13 -11.58
N ALA A 128 -13.67 10.06 -11.71
CA ALA A 128 -13.14 8.71 -11.84
C ALA A 128 -12.25 8.54 -13.08
N GLN A 129 -12.64 9.16 -14.20
CA GLN A 129 -11.87 9.16 -15.44
C GLN A 129 -10.51 9.85 -15.26
N GLU A 130 -10.49 11.02 -14.61
CA GLU A 130 -9.23 11.73 -14.33
C GLU A 130 -8.27 10.89 -13.46
N LEU A 131 -8.80 10.11 -12.50
CA LEU A 131 -7.98 9.22 -11.66
C LEU A 131 -7.43 8.02 -12.44
N GLN A 132 -8.23 7.44 -13.34
CA GLN A 132 -7.78 6.38 -14.26
C GLN A 132 -6.66 6.91 -15.18
N GLU A 133 -6.86 8.08 -15.78
CA GLU A 133 -5.88 8.75 -16.63
C GLU A 133 -4.59 9.07 -15.86
N LEU A 134 -4.69 9.51 -14.59
CA LEU A 134 -3.52 9.82 -13.77
C LEU A 134 -2.69 8.58 -13.45
N TYR A 135 -3.33 7.47 -13.11
CA TYR A 135 -2.63 6.22 -12.85
C TYR A 135 -1.95 5.72 -14.14
N LEU A 136 -2.69 5.67 -15.26
CA LEU A 136 -2.16 5.28 -16.57
C LEU A 136 -0.95 6.14 -16.98
N TYR A 137 -1.09 7.46 -16.87
CA TYR A 137 -0.02 8.41 -17.17
C TYR A 137 1.22 8.17 -16.32
N THR A 138 1.06 7.96 -15.02
CA THR A 138 2.19 7.69 -14.11
C THR A 138 2.93 6.40 -14.48
N VAL A 139 2.20 5.32 -14.79
CA VAL A 139 2.83 4.06 -15.20
C VAL A 139 3.58 4.23 -16.52
N GLN A 140 2.96 4.85 -17.52
CA GLN A 140 3.60 5.10 -18.82
C GLN A 140 4.82 6.01 -18.68
N TYR A 141 4.73 7.06 -17.86
CA TYR A 141 5.86 7.96 -17.63
C TYR A 141 7.03 7.20 -16.99
N LEU A 142 6.80 6.44 -15.92
CA LEU A 142 7.86 5.69 -15.24
C LEU A 142 8.43 4.57 -16.13
N ARG A 143 7.57 3.72 -16.69
CA ARG A 143 7.97 2.53 -17.47
C ARG A 143 8.51 2.89 -18.83
N ASP A 144 7.76 3.67 -19.61
CA ASP A 144 8.03 3.88 -21.04
C ASP A 144 8.93 5.10 -21.27
N GLN A 145 8.72 6.19 -20.55
CA GLN A 145 9.51 7.42 -20.73
C GLN A 145 10.78 7.45 -19.88
N LYS A 146 10.74 6.95 -18.64
CA LYS A 146 11.89 6.93 -17.72
C LYS A 146 12.62 5.57 -17.67
N GLY A 147 12.08 4.53 -18.31
CA GLY A 147 12.73 3.22 -18.42
C GLY A 147 12.80 2.44 -17.11
N VAL A 148 11.88 2.65 -16.18
CA VAL A 148 11.82 1.91 -14.92
C VAL A 148 11.31 0.49 -15.18
N HIS A 149 12.13 -0.52 -14.89
CA HIS A 149 11.85 -1.93 -15.17
C HIS A 149 11.93 -2.86 -13.95
N ASN A 150 12.01 -2.29 -12.74
CA ASN A 150 12.04 -3.02 -11.47
C ASN A 150 10.79 -2.79 -10.62
N PHE A 151 9.69 -2.28 -11.19
CA PHE A 151 8.42 -2.11 -10.50
C PHE A 151 7.36 -3.09 -10.97
N LEU A 152 6.59 -3.61 -10.00
CA LEU A 152 5.23 -4.12 -10.19
C LEU A 152 4.25 -3.06 -9.69
N TYR A 153 3.18 -2.78 -10.42
CA TYR A 153 2.24 -1.71 -10.07
C TYR A 153 1.02 -2.26 -9.32
N ALA A 154 0.74 -1.71 -8.14
CA ALA A 154 -0.41 -2.10 -7.31
C ALA A 154 -1.51 -1.03 -7.33
N TYR A 155 -2.75 -1.47 -7.54
CA TYR A 155 -3.97 -0.66 -7.43
C TYR A 155 -4.71 -1.07 -6.16
N SER A 156 -4.89 -0.15 -5.21
CA SER A 156 -5.39 -0.48 -3.86
C SER A 156 -6.38 0.57 -3.35
N PRO A 157 -7.65 0.54 -3.79
CA PRO A 157 -8.69 1.36 -3.18
C PRO A 157 -8.92 0.94 -1.72
N ASP A 158 -9.53 1.83 -0.95
CA ASP A 158 -10.09 1.57 0.37
C ASP A 158 -11.34 0.66 0.24
N LYS A 159 -12.12 0.54 1.31
CA LYS A 159 -13.37 -0.22 1.37
C LYS A 159 -14.31 0.15 0.21
N PHE A 160 -14.92 -0.87 -0.38
CA PHE A 160 -15.85 -0.73 -1.51
C PHE A 160 -17.13 -1.54 -1.29
N ALA A 161 -18.20 -1.15 -1.97
CA ALA A 161 -19.52 -1.77 -1.83
C ALA A 161 -19.73 -3.02 -2.73
N SER A 162 -19.08 -3.05 -3.90
CA SER A 162 -19.19 -4.12 -4.90
C SER A 162 -17.97 -4.14 -5.84
N LYS A 163 -17.85 -5.19 -6.66
CA LYS A 163 -16.83 -5.25 -7.73
C LYS A 163 -16.88 -4.05 -8.69
N ASP A 164 -18.06 -3.56 -9.02
CA ASP A 164 -18.21 -2.38 -9.89
C ASP A 164 -17.72 -1.10 -9.20
N ASP A 165 -17.95 -0.98 -7.89
CA ASP A 165 -17.43 0.13 -7.09
C ASP A 165 -15.90 0.09 -7.00
N TYR A 166 -15.32 -1.09 -6.78
CA TYR A 166 -13.86 -1.30 -6.86
C TYR A 166 -13.31 -0.91 -8.24
N LEU A 167 -13.98 -1.31 -9.31
CA LEU A 167 -13.50 -1.07 -10.68
C LEU A 167 -13.79 0.34 -11.20
N LYS A 168 -14.56 1.16 -10.48
CA LYS A 168 -14.97 2.50 -10.90
C LYS A 168 -13.82 3.41 -11.32
N THR A 169 -12.67 3.24 -10.67
CA THR A 169 -11.45 4.03 -10.88
C THR A 169 -10.27 3.16 -11.31
N TYR A 170 -10.54 1.91 -11.67
CA TYR A 170 -9.51 0.97 -12.10
C TYR A 170 -8.96 1.39 -13.47
N PRO A 171 -7.62 1.53 -13.61
CA PRO A 171 -7.00 2.13 -14.79
C PRO A 171 -6.84 1.18 -15.98
N GLY A 172 -7.10 -0.12 -15.79
CA GLY A 172 -7.01 -1.14 -16.86
C GLY A 172 -5.93 -2.20 -16.60
N ASP A 173 -6.07 -3.33 -17.28
CA ASP A 173 -5.25 -4.53 -17.06
C ASP A 173 -3.79 -4.38 -17.52
N ASP A 174 -3.49 -3.43 -18.40
CA ASP A 174 -2.14 -3.24 -18.97
C ASP A 174 -1.16 -2.49 -18.07
N VAL A 175 -1.65 -1.92 -16.96
CA VAL A 175 -0.86 -1.07 -16.05
C VAL A 175 -0.98 -1.47 -14.58
N VAL A 176 -1.67 -2.56 -14.28
CA VAL A 176 -1.81 -3.10 -12.93
C VAL A 176 -1.33 -4.54 -12.90
N ASP A 177 -0.43 -4.85 -11.96
CA ASP A 177 0.06 -6.20 -11.69
C ASP A 177 -0.61 -6.80 -10.44
N ILE A 178 -0.91 -5.95 -9.46
CA ILE A 178 -1.45 -6.33 -8.16
C ILE A 178 -2.79 -5.64 -7.90
N PHE A 179 -3.80 -6.45 -7.62
CA PHE A 179 -5.11 -6.02 -7.10
C PHE A 179 -5.04 -5.98 -5.58
N GLY A 180 -4.82 -4.79 -5.04
CA GLY A 180 -4.80 -4.51 -3.62
C GLY A 180 -6.16 -4.07 -3.09
N MET A 181 -6.27 -4.01 -1.78
CA MET A 181 -7.29 -3.26 -1.05
C MET A 181 -6.69 -2.84 0.28
N ASP A 182 -7.01 -1.63 0.71
CA ASP A 182 -6.69 -1.15 2.05
C ASP A 182 -7.97 -1.24 2.91
N TRP A 183 -7.86 -1.86 4.09
CA TRP A 183 -9.00 -2.11 4.96
C TRP A 183 -8.61 -1.97 6.43
N TYR A 184 -9.09 -0.91 7.07
CA TYR A 184 -8.93 -0.70 8.51
C TYR A 184 -10.22 -0.91 9.29
N TYR A 185 -10.14 -1.54 10.46
CA TYR A 185 -11.21 -1.50 11.46
C TYR A 185 -11.13 -0.16 12.21
N ALA A 186 -11.88 0.82 11.74
CA ALA A 186 -11.87 2.20 12.22
C ALA A 186 -13.20 2.62 12.89
N SER A 187 -14.25 1.85 12.65
CA SER A 187 -15.60 2.11 13.15
C SER A 187 -16.36 0.80 13.43
N PRO A 188 -17.42 0.84 14.24
CA PRO A 188 -18.25 -0.35 14.51
C PRO A 188 -18.94 -0.94 13.27
N SER A 189 -19.06 -0.19 12.17
CA SER A 189 -19.63 -0.69 10.90
C SER A 189 -18.62 -1.49 10.07
N ASP A 190 -17.35 -1.55 10.46
CA ASP A 190 -16.34 -2.35 9.80
C ASP A 190 -16.47 -3.81 10.24
N LEU A 191 -17.35 -4.54 9.55
CA LEU A 191 -17.69 -5.92 9.90
C LEU A 191 -16.72 -6.93 9.26
N LYS A 192 -16.45 -8.02 9.97
CA LYS A 192 -15.70 -9.18 9.44
C LYS A 192 -16.34 -9.77 8.17
N THR A 193 -17.67 -9.77 8.09
CA THR A 193 -18.42 -10.23 6.91
C THR A 193 -18.16 -9.36 5.68
N THR A 194 -17.98 -8.05 5.87
CA THR A 194 -17.66 -7.12 4.80
C THR A 194 -16.23 -7.34 4.31
N LEU A 195 -15.26 -7.48 5.23
CA LEU A 195 -13.87 -7.82 4.85
C LEU A 195 -13.82 -9.15 4.09
N HIS A 196 -14.49 -10.19 4.58
CA HIS A 196 -14.57 -11.49 3.91
C HIS A 196 -15.04 -11.37 2.46
N ARG A 197 -16.17 -10.68 2.24
CA ARG A 197 -16.72 -10.44 0.89
C ARG A 197 -15.72 -9.65 0.03
N SER A 198 -15.17 -8.55 0.55
CA SER A 198 -14.25 -7.71 -0.23
C SER A 198 -12.97 -8.46 -0.62
N VAL A 199 -12.38 -9.26 0.28
CA VAL A 199 -11.22 -10.10 -0.04
C VAL A 199 -11.56 -11.10 -1.13
N LYS A 200 -12.72 -11.76 -1.03
CA LYS A 200 -13.18 -12.70 -2.05
C LYS A 200 -13.34 -12.03 -3.41
N ASP A 201 -13.93 -10.84 -3.43
CA ASP A 201 -14.10 -10.05 -4.65
C ASP A 201 -12.75 -9.67 -5.28
N VAL A 202 -11.79 -9.21 -4.48
CA VAL A 202 -10.42 -8.87 -4.94
C VAL A 202 -9.75 -10.09 -5.57
N VAL A 203 -9.78 -11.25 -4.90
CA VAL A 203 -9.20 -12.50 -5.43
C VAL A 203 -9.84 -12.89 -6.77
N GLU A 204 -11.18 -12.95 -6.84
CA GLU A 204 -11.87 -13.35 -8.07
C GLU A 204 -11.63 -12.36 -9.23
N MET A 205 -11.55 -11.05 -8.94
CA MET A 205 -11.25 -10.05 -9.95
C MET A 205 -9.82 -10.15 -10.47
N ALA A 206 -8.86 -10.39 -9.57
CA ALA A 206 -7.45 -10.53 -9.90
C ALA A 206 -7.18 -11.78 -10.73
N GLU A 207 -7.69 -12.94 -10.30
CA GLU A 207 -7.50 -14.23 -10.99
C GLU A 207 -8.10 -14.21 -12.39
N LYS A 208 -9.30 -13.62 -12.56
CA LYS A 208 -9.94 -13.45 -13.88
C LYS A 208 -9.06 -12.65 -14.86
N ARG A 209 -8.15 -11.83 -14.35
CA ARG A 209 -7.26 -10.94 -15.11
C ARG A 209 -5.79 -11.38 -15.09
N ASN A 210 -5.51 -12.55 -14.53
CA ASN A 210 -4.14 -13.06 -14.30
C ASN A 210 -3.27 -12.11 -13.47
N LYS A 211 -3.86 -11.51 -12.42
CA LYS A 211 -3.20 -10.57 -11.51
C LYS A 211 -3.08 -11.15 -10.11
N VAL A 212 -2.21 -10.55 -9.29
CA VAL A 212 -1.96 -10.99 -7.91
C VAL A 212 -2.91 -10.27 -6.94
N PRO A 213 -3.74 -10.96 -6.15
CA PRO A 213 -4.58 -10.32 -5.15
C PRO A 213 -3.83 -10.10 -3.82
N ALA A 214 -4.05 -8.96 -3.18
CA ALA A 214 -3.40 -8.61 -1.91
C ALA A 214 -4.30 -7.79 -0.98
N LEU A 215 -4.10 -7.95 0.34
CA LEU A 215 -4.61 -7.03 1.36
C LEU A 215 -3.45 -6.07 1.69
N THR A 216 -3.40 -4.97 0.93
CA THR A 216 -2.23 -4.10 0.83
C THR A 216 -2.00 -3.22 2.04
N GLU A 217 -3.05 -2.95 2.81
CA GLU A 217 -2.97 -2.41 4.16
C GLU A 217 -4.13 -2.92 5.01
N THR A 218 -3.87 -3.23 6.28
CA THR A 218 -4.93 -3.51 7.24
C THR A 218 -4.48 -3.25 8.66
N GLY A 219 -5.45 -3.19 9.56
CA GLY A 219 -5.20 -3.05 10.98
C GLY A 219 -6.45 -2.63 11.74
N TYR A 220 -6.30 -2.49 13.05
CA TYR A 220 -7.35 -1.96 13.92
C TYR A 220 -6.93 -0.59 14.48
N MET A 221 -7.62 0.47 14.04
CA MET A 221 -7.30 1.86 14.40
C MET A 221 -7.64 2.17 15.86
N GLY A 222 -7.00 3.23 16.39
CA GLY A 222 -7.35 3.77 17.69
C GLY A 222 -7.07 2.81 18.85
N ASP A 223 -5.82 2.35 18.93
CA ASP A 223 -5.32 1.43 19.96
C ASP A 223 -5.87 -0.01 19.86
N GLY A 224 -6.06 -0.47 18.63
CA GLY A 224 -6.78 -1.71 18.35
C GLY A 224 -6.10 -2.98 18.89
N ILE A 225 -4.77 -3.10 18.83
CA ILE A 225 -4.07 -4.30 19.35
C ILE A 225 -4.20 -4.44 20.87
N ASN A 226 -4.36 -3.34 21.60
CA ASN A 226 -4.61 -3.38 23.05
C ASN A 226 -6.05 -3.76 23.37
N LYS A 227 -7.02 -3.25 22.60
CA LYS A 227 -8.45 -3.55 22.79
C LYS A 227 -8.84 -4.94 22.29
N PHE A 228 -8.17 -5.41 21.25
CA PHE A 228 -8.45 -6.67 20.54
C PHE A 228 -7.14 -7.47 20.39
N PRO A 229 -6.64 -8.09 21.46
CA PRO A 229 -5.34 -8.78 21.45
C PRO A 229 -5.30 -9.97 20.47
N ASN A 230 -6.45 -10.54 20.11
CA ASN A 230 -6.57 -11.59 19.09
C ASN A 230 -6.85 -11.06 17.68
N PHE A 231 -6.69 -9.76 17.42
CA PHE A 231 -7.00 -9.13 16.13
C PHE A 231 -6.48 -9.94 14.93
N TRP A 232 -5.17 -10.24 14.93
CA TRP A 232 -4.51 -10.94 13.83
C TRP A 232 -5.08 -12.35 13.57
N GLN A 233 -5.53 -13.04 14.62
CA GLN A 233 -6.22 -14.32 14.48
C GLN A 233 -7.66 -14.10 13.99
N GLU A 234 -8.48 -13.45 14.81
CA GLU A 234 -9.94 -13.47 14.65
C GLU A 234 -10.47 -12.53 13.56
N TYR A 235 -9.71 -11.50 13.19
CA TYR A 235 -10.12 -10.46 12.24
C TYR A 235 -9.36 -10.53 10.92
N ILE A 236 -8.25 -11.26 10.86
CA ILE A 236 -7.48 -11.45 9.62
C ILE A 236 -7.42 -12.93 9.27
N LEU A 237 -6.69 -13.73 10.05
CA LEU A 237 -6.39 -15.12 9.68
C LEU A 237 -7.64 -16.00 9.55
N ASP A 238 -8.58 -15.92 10.49
CA ASP A 238 -9.81 -16.73 10.45
C ASP A 238 -10.68 -16.39 9.23
N ILE A 239 -10.70 -15.12 8.82
CA ILE A 239 -11.43 -14.65 7.63
C ILE A 239 -10.75 -15.16 6.35
N LEU A 240 -9.41 -15.08 6.29
CA LEU A 240 -8.68 -15.66 5.17
C LEU A 240 -8.86 -17.18 5.13
N LYS A 241 -8.98 -17.85 6.29
CA LYS A 241 -9.13 -19.31 6.35
C LYS A 241 -10.55 -19.82 6.11
N SER A 242 -11.58 -18.97 6.18
CA SER A 242 -12.98 -19.40 6.12
C SER A 242 -13.46 -19.79 4.73
N ASP A 243 -12.79 -19.34 3.66
CA ASP A 243 -13.19 -19.62 2.27
C ASP A 243 -11.95 -20.02 1.43
N PRO A 244 -12.02 -21.07 0.59
CA PRO A 244 -10.91 -21.45 -0.29
C PRO A 244 -10.42 -20.35 -1.22
N THR A 245 -11.25 -19.36 -1.52
CA THR A 245 -10.92 -18.17 -2.32
C THR A 245 -10.20 -17.11 -1.50
N THR A 246 -10.65 -16.79 -0.28
CA THR A 246 -9.98 -15.75 0.52
C THR A 246 -8.56 -16.14 0.94
N LYS A 247 -8.27 -17.45 1.09
CA LYS A 247 -6.91 -17.99 1.33
C LYS A 247 -5.89 -17.65 0.25
N ARG A 248 -6.31 -17.25 -0.96
CA ARG A 248 -5.43 -17.04 -2.11
C ARG A 248 -4.89 -15.61 -2.23
N ILE A 249 -5.17 -14.75 -1.25
CA ILE A 249 -4.43 -13.50 -1.06
C ILE A 249 -2.94 -13.82 -0.94
N ALA A 250 -2.11 -13.13 -1.73
CA ALA A 250 -0.67 -13.35 -1.74
C ALA A 250 0.01 -12.80 -0.49
N PHE A 251 -0.48 -11.69 0.06
CA PHE A 251 0.03 -11.10 1.28
C PHE A 251 -0.98 -10.21 2.00
N VAL A 252 -0.75 -10.07 3.31
CA VAL A 252 -1.38 -9.06 4.17
C VAL A 252 -0.29 -8.14 4.69
N HIS A 253 -0.48 -6.84 4.54
CA HIS A 253 0.45 -5.83 5.04
C HIS A 253 -0.25 -4.86 6.01
N THR A 254 0.52 -4.22 6.88
CA THR A 254 0.03 -3.38 7.96
C THR A 254 0.86 -2.12 8.04
N TRP A 255 0.28 -1.06 8.61
CA TRP A 255 1.00 0.17 8.83
C TRP A 255 2.13 0.03 9.86
N SER A 256 3.01 1.02 9.88
CA SER A 256 4.18 1.03 10.78
C SER A 256 3.78 1.20 12.25
N ASN A 257 4.44 0.47 13.14
CA ASN A 257 4.44 0.82 14.57
C ASN A 257 5.15 2.16 14.76
N HIS A 258 4.40 3.21 15.09
CA HIS A 258 4.93 4.58 15.11
C HIS A 258 4.57 5.31 16.41
N CYS A 259 5.54 6.03 16.98
CA CYS A 259 5.32 6.91 18.12
C CYS A 259 5.57 8.35 17.71
N TYR A 260 4.57 9.21 17.84
CA TYR A 260 4.56 10.57 17.28
C TYR A 260 5.32 11.60 18.15
N GLY A 261 6.39 11.16 18.83
CA GLY A 261 7.21 12.01 19.70
C GLY A 261 6.52 12.52 20.98
N ASN A 262 5.31 12.04 21.27
CA ASN A 262 4.57 12.25 22.50
C ASN A 262 4.15 10.89 23.10
N ALA A 263 3.27 10.87 24.11
CA ALA A 263 2.79 9.62 24.72
C ALA A 263 1.88 8.78 23.80
N TYR A 264 1.55 9.26 22.60
CA TYR A 264 0.73 8.56 21.62
C TYR A 264 1.60 7.75 20.66
N CYS A 265 1.44 6.43 20.74
CA CYS A 265 1.96 5.48 19.78
C CYS A 265 0.80 4.76 19.10
N GLU A 266 0.91 4.56 17.79
CA GLU A 266 0.00 3.73 17.03
C GLU A 266 0.71 2.42 16.70
N ILE A 267 0.23 1.35 17.31
CA ILE A 267 0.85 0.03 17.28
C ILE A 267 -0.10 -0.94 16.58
N TRP A 268 0.37 -1.53 15.49
CA TRP A 268 -0.39 -2.44 14.64
C TRP A 268 0.07 -3.89 14.77
N VAL A 269 1.34 -4.10 15.10
CA VAL A 269 1.91 -5.42 15.40
C VAL A 269 2.47 -5.40 16.83
N PRO A 270 2.14 -6.36 17.70
CA PRO A 270 2.68 -6.37 19.06
C PRO A 270 4.21 -6.49 19.06
N TYR A 271 4.86 -5.83 20.02
CA TYR A 271 6.30 -5.94 20.26
C TYR A 271 6.59 -6.88 21.43
N LYS A 272 7.86 -7.19 21.68
CA LYS A 272 8.27 -8.07 22.79
C LYS A 272 7.87 -7.46 24.14
N GLY A 273 7.10 -8.17 24.93
CA GLY A 273 6.52 -7.72 26.20
C GLY A 273 5.14 -7.06 26.08
N HIS A 274 4.60 -6.90 24.87
CA HIS A 274 3.26 -6.36 24.67
C HIS A 274 2.20 -7.38 25.16
N PRO A 275 1.07 -6.97 25.78
CA PRO A 275 0.04 -7.90 26.26
C PRO A 275 -0.51 -8.86 25.17
N ALA A 276 -0.61 -8.37 23.94
CA ALA A 276 -1.04 -9.17 22.78
C ALA A 276 0.08 -10.05 22.15
N GLU A 277 1.31 -10.05 22.67
CA GLU A 277 2.44 -10.83 22.12
C GLU A 277 2.11 -12.32 22.03
N SER A 278 1.62 -12.92 23.13
CA SER A 278 1.37 -14.36 23.19
C SER A 278 0.30 -14.79 22.18
N ALA A 279 -0.76 -14.00 22.04
CA ALA A 279 -1.83 -14.25 21.08
C ALA A 279 -1.32 -14.17 19.64
N PHE A 280 -0.51 -13.15 19.31
CA PHE A 280 0.07 -13.02 17.97
C PHE A 280 1.00 -14.20 17.64
N VAL A 281 1.92 -14.54 18.55
CA VAL A 281 2.88 -15.63 18.30
C VAL A 281 2.15 -16.97 18.15
N THR A 282 1.25 -17.29 19.08
CA THR A 282 0.61 -18.60 19.15
C THR A 282 -0.43 -18.79 18.06
N ASN A 283 -1.25 -17.76 17.80
CA ASN A 283 -2.46 -17.92 16.99
C ASN A 283 -2.34 -17.32 15.59
N PHE A 284 -1.32 -16.50 15.31
CA PHE A 284 -1.10 -15.93 13.99
C PHE A 284 0.22 -16.38 13.37
N TYR A 285 1.35 -16.12 14.03
CA TYR A 285 2.69 -16.44 13.50
C TYR A 285 2.91 -17.96 13.32
N ASN A 286 2.49 -18.78 14.29
CA ASN A 286 2.66 -20.23 14.23
C ASN A 286 1.65 -20.94 13.31
N ASP A 287 0.68 -20.22 12.74
CA ASP A 287 -0.26 -20.82 11.78
C ASP A 287 0.44 -21.12 10.46
N SER A 288 0.15 -22.28 9.87
CA SER A 288 0.76 -22.72 8.61
C SER A 288 0.49 -21.81 7.41
N LEU A 289 -0.57 -20.97 7.45
CA LEU A 289 -0.86 -20.01 6.39
C LEU A 289 -0.01 -18.73 6.52
N THR A 290 0.59 -18.49 7.69
CA THR A 290 1.40 -17.30 7.94
C THR A 290 2.86 -17.61 7.63
N ILE A 291 3.42 -16.86 6.68
CA ILE A 291 4.82 -16.98 6.25
C ILE A 291 5.53 -15.67 6.56
N LEU A 292 6.56 -15.72 7.40
CA LEU A 292 7.49 -14.63 7.62
C LEU A 292 8.83 -14.89 6.91
N SER A 293 9.77 -13.93 6.98
CA SER A 293 11.06 -13.95 6.27
C SER A 293 11.83 -15.27 6.42
N ASN A 294 11.87 -15.86 7.63
CA ASN A 294 12.56 -17.13 7.89
C ASN A 294 11.91 -18.38 7.25
N GLN A 295 10.70 -18.26 6.71
CA GLN A 295 9.94 -19.33 6.06
C GLN A 295 9.81 -19.12 4.55
N LEU A 296 10.34 -18.02 4.02
CA LEU A 296 10.31 -17.73 2.59
C LEU A 296 11.17 -18.75 1.81
N PRO A 297 10.69 -19.22 0.64
CA PRO A 297 11.48 -20.09 -0.21
C PRO A 297 12.76 -19.39 -0.69
N GLN A 298 13.81 -20.16 -0.96
CA GLN A 298 15.11 -19.63 -1.38
C GLN A 298 15.09 -18.93 -2.76
N SER A 299 14.03 -19.11 -3.56
CA SER A 299 13.87 -18.46 -4.86
C SER A 299 12.50 -17.78 -4.98
N ILE A 300 12.46 -16.48 -4.69
CA ILE A 300 11.29 -15.61 -4.93
C ILE A 300 11.56 -14.62 -6.08
N TYR A 301 12.84 -14.44 -6.42
CA TYR A 301 13.37 -13.47 -7.38
C TYR A 301 14.14 -14.13 -8.52
#